data_AF-A0A154PHR2-F1
#
_entry.id   AF-A0A154PHR2-F1
#
_cell.length_a   1.000
_cell.length_b   1.000
_cell.length_c   1.000
_cell.angle_alpha   90.00
_cell.angle_beta   90.00
_cell.angle_gamma   90.00
#
_symmetry.space_group_name_H-M   'P 1'
#
loop_
_entity.id
_entity.type
_entity.pdbx_description
1 polymer ?
#
loop_
_entity_poly.entity_id
_entity_poly.type
_entity_poly.pdbx_seq_one_letter_code
_entity_poly.pdbx_strand_id
1 'polypeptide(L)'
;FDIIEFDPETFRILLDYLHTGSCPLTCSNIPGLICAAEHYDLPDLLQACFHHAKQFLRIEIVCVMLCTLENYCWRYTSASELVNMILTFIETRASQLFLNSGFLTLSESMVQMIMCRSLEVSEIMKFEAMLNWAKHRIKTKTKVVDPKMEFKCIMERLSRDLKLYRISPQELIRIVLPSHAIKNERILETLMYQANTGMYKNVDTYLETYEKNIQNQDSFDCGM
;
A
#
# COMPACT_ATOMS: atom_id res chain seq x y z
N PHE A 1 22.44 -27.94 20.41
CA PHE A 1 22.82 -27.00 19.35
C PHE A 1 21.52 -26.54 18.72
N ASP A 2 21.17 -25.27 18.90
CA ASP A 2 19.92 -24.73 18.37
C ASP A 2 20.18 -24.19 16.96
N ILE A 3 19.41 -24.65 15.99
CA ILE A 3 19.40 -24.09 14.64
C ILE A 3 18.50 -22.85 14.71
N ILE A 4 19.11 -21.67 14.77
CA ILE A 4 18.40 -20.39 15.01
C ILE A 4 17.96 -19.73 13.69
N GLU A 5 18.41 -20.23 12.54
CA GLU A 5 18.20 -19.57 11.25
C GLU A 5 16.75 -19.66 10.73
N PHE A 6 16.05 -20.74 11.06
CA PHE A 6 14.67 -20.97 10.63
C PHE A 6 13.79 -21.30 11.83
N ASP A 7 12.51 -20.95 11.76
CA ASP A 7 11.57 -21.39 12.77
C ASP A 7 11.45 -22.93 12.76
N PRO A 8 11.14 -23.56 13.91
CA PRO A 8 11.12 -25.01 14.03
C PRO A 8 10.18 -25.70 13.04
N GLU A 9 9.09 -25.04 12.66
CA GLU A 9 8.09 -25.61 11.76
C GLU A 9 8.58 -25.60 10.31
N THR A 10 9.15 -24.48 9.83
CA THR A 10 9.82 -24.43 8.52
C THR A 10 10.90 -25.49 8.41
N PHE A 11 11.74 -25.64 9.44
CA PHE A 11 12.82 -26.63 9.44
C PHE A 11 12.28 -28.06 9.43
N ARG A 12 11.22 -28.34 10.20
CA ARG A 12 10.54 -29.65 10.20
C ARG A 12 10.00 -30.01 8.81
N ILE A 13 9.30 -29.08 8.15
CA ILE A 13 8.75 -29.30 6.80
C ILE A 13 9.87 -29.53 5.77
N LEU A 14 10.99 -28.80 5.91
CA LEU A 14 12.18 -29.01 5.08
C LEU A 14 12.77 -30.42 5.28
N LEU A 15 12.90 -30.89 6.52
CA LEU A 15 13.38 -32.24 6.79
C LEU A 15 12.46 -33.31 6.19
N ASP A 16 11.15 -33.14 6.33
CA ASP A 16 10.16 -34.04 5.72
C ASP A 16 10.34 -34.07 4.19
N TYR A 17 10.60 -32.92 3.56
CA TYR A 17 10.91 -32.84 2.13
C TYR A 17 12.20 -33.58 1.78
N LEU A 18 13.28 -33.41 2.54
CA LEU A 18 14.56 -34.09 2.29
C LEU A 18 14.45 -35.62 2.41
N HIS A 19 13.60 -36.11 3.32
CA HIS A 19 13.39 -37.55 3.51
C HIS A 19 12.43 -38.17 2.49
N THR A 20 11.39 -37.45 2.06
CA THR A 20 10.31 -38.02 1.24
C THR A 20 10.27 -37.52 -0.19
N GLY A 21 11.01 -36.45 -0.52
CA GLY A 21 10.93 -35.73 -1.79
C GLY A 21 9.66 -34.89 -1.94
N SER A 22 8.83 -34.73 -0.89
CA SER A 22 7.56 -34.00 -0.96
C SER A 22 7.22 -33.29 0.36
N CYS A 23 6.53 -32.15 0.28
CA CYS A 23 6.02 -31.47 1.47
C CYS A 23 4.76 -30.64 1.15
N PRO A 24 3.89 -30.37 2.14
CA PRO A 24 2.71 -29.55 1.93
C PRO A 24 3.09 -28.06 1.81
N LEU A 25 2.75 -27.45 0.68
CA LEU A 25 2.95 -26.01 0.46
C LEU A 25 1.70 -25.22 0.86
N THR A 26 1.89 -24.16 1.63
CA THR A 26 0.83 -23.22 2.05
C THR A 26 1.37 -21.80 1.99
N CYS A 27 0.54 -20.81 1.68
CA CYS A 27 1.00 -19.42 1.64
C CYS A 27 1.62 -18.94 2.97
N SER A 28 1.25 -19.54 4.10
CA SER A 28 1.85 -19.28 5.41
C SER A 28 3.26 -19.83 5.59
N ASN A 29 3.58 -21.00 5.01
CA ASN A 29 4.91 -21.63 5.17
C ASN A 29 5.91 -21.26 4.06
N ILE A 30 5.41 -20.83 2.90
CA ILE A 30 6.24 -20.46 1.73
C ILE A 30 7.33 -19.45 2.07
N PRO A 31 7.10 -18.36 2.82
CA PRO A 31 8.16 -17.42 3.17
C PRO A 31 9.39 -18.07 3.80
N GLY A 32 9.18 -18.96 4.78
CA GLY A 32 10.27 -19.68 5.44
C GLY A 32 10.91 -20.71 4.52
N LEU A 33 10.08 -21.48 3.81
CA LEU A 33 10.55 -22.55 2.91
C LEU A 33 11.38 -22.03 1.74
N ILE A 34 11.05 -20.88 1.17
CA ILE A 34 11.86 -20.27 0.10
C ILE A 34 13.25 -19.93 0.61
N CYS A 35 13.34 -19.32 1.79
CA CYS A 35 14.62 -18.95 2.39
C CYS A 35 15.45 -20.19 2.73
N ALA A 36 14.80 -21.25 3.24
CA ALA A 36 15.45 -22.53 3.52
C ALA A 36 15.90 -23.23 2.24
N ALA A 37 15.06 -23.25 1.19
CA ALA A 37 15.39 -23.86 -0.09
C ALA A 37 16.57 -23.16 -0.77
N GLU A 38 16.64 -21.82 -0.71
CA GLU A 38 17.81 -21.06 -1.18
C GLU A 38 19.05 -21.37 -0.33
N HIS A 39 18.92 -21.45 0.99
CA HIS A 39 20.05 -21.71 1.89
C HIS A 39 20.68 -23.11 1.71
N TYR A 40 19.86 -24.13 1.45
CA TYR A 40 20.31 -25.52 1.29
C TYR A 40 20.45 -25.95 -0.18
N ASP A 41 20.43 -25.00 -1.12
CA ASP A 41 20.57 -25.25 -2.57
C ASP A 41 19.56 -26.30 -3.12
N LEU A 42 18.27 -26.11 -2.81
CA LEU A 42 17.16 -26.97 -3.25
C LEU A 42 16.32 -26.29 -4.34
N PRO A 43 16.76 -26.26 -5.61
CA PRO A 43 16.11 -25.51 -6.67
C PRO A 43 14.69 -26.01 -7.01
N ASP A 44 14.44 -27.32 -6.92
CA ASP A 44 13.12 -27.89 -7.21
C ASP A 44 12.06 -27.45 -6.19
N LEU A 45 12.44 -27.42 -4.91
CA LEU A 45 11.57 -26.93 -3.83
C LEU A 45 11.32 -25.44 -3.96
N LEU A 46 12.38 -24.67 -4.26
CA LEU A 46 12.30 -23.24 -4.48
C LEU A 46 11.33 -22.90 -5.62
N GLN A 47 11.45 -23.59 -6.75
CA GLN A 47 10.57 -23.46 -7.90
C GLN A 47 9.12 -23.83 -7.56
N ALA A 48 8.91 -24.93 -6.83
CA ALA A 48 7.59 -25.35 -6.40
C ALA A 48 6.92 -24.31 -5.48
N CYS A 49 7.68 -23.71 -4.55
CA CYS A 49 7.20 -22.66 -3.67
C CYS A 49 6.74 -21.41 -4.46
N PHE A 50 7.54 -20.93 -5.42
CA PHE A 50 7.16 -19.80 -6.27
C PHE A 50 5.93 -20.11 -7.14
N HIS A 51 5.86 -21.31 -7.70
CA HIS A 51 4.71 -21.74 -8.49
C HIS A 51 3.42 -21.72 -7.65
N HIS A 52 3.48 -22.30 -6.45
CA HIS A 52 2.36 -22.33 -5.53
C HIS A 52 1.96 -20.92 -5.07
N ALA A 53 2.93 -20.08 -4.71
CA ALA A 53 2.65 -18.68 -4.34
C ALA A 53 1.89 -17.97 -5.47
N LYS A 54 2.39 -18.04 -6.69
CA LYS A 54 1.77 -17.37 -7.85
C LYS A 54 0.32 -17.79 -8.09
N GLN A 55 -0.03 -19.06 -7.83
CA GLN A 55 -1.38 -19.58 -8.04
C GLN A 55 -2.35 -19.30 -6.89
N PHE A 56 -1.84 -19.29 -5.65
CA PHE A 56 -2.69 -19.31 -4.46
C PHE A 56 -2.58 -18.05 -3.58
N LEU A 57 -1.87 -17.00 -4.03
CA LEU A 57 -1.83 -15.71 -3.33
C LEU A 57 -3.23 -15.12 -3.14
N ARG A 58 -3.54 -14.71 -1.91
CA ARG A 58 -4.81 -14.07 -1.53
C ARG A 58 -4.58 -12.87 -0.62
N ILE A 59 -5.51 -11.93 -0.64
CA ILE A 59 -5.38 -10.67 0.11
C ILE A 59 -5.36 -10.90 1.63
N GLU A 60 -5.96 -11.98 2.12
CA GLU A 60 -6.01 -12.30 3.55
C GLU A 60 -4.64 -12.68 4.10
N ILE A 61 -3.77 -13.28 3.27
CA ILE A 61 -2.50 -13.86 3.70
C ILE A 61 -1.29 -12.98 3.34
N VAL A 62 -1.38 -12.10 2.34
CA VAL A 62 -0.23 -11.29 1.88
C VAL A 62 0.41 -10.46 2.98
N CYS A 63 -0.36 -9.87 3.89
CA CYS A 63 0.20 -9.09 4.99
C CYS A 63 1.05 -9.96 5.93
N VAL A 64 0.56 -11.16 6.24
CA VAL A 64 1.28 -12.13 7.07
C VAL A 64 2.57 -12.58 6.37
N MET A 65 2.49 -12.88 5.08
CA MET A 65 3.67 -13.25 4.28
C MET A 65 4.72 -12.15 4.28
N LEU A 66 4.31 -10.89 4.06
CA LEU A 66 5.22 -9.74 4.07
C LEU A 66 5.88 -9.56 5.44
N CYS A 67 5.14 -9.72 6.55
CA CYS A 67 5.71 -9.69 7.90
C CYS A 67 6.79 -10.75 8.11
N THR A 68 6.56 -11.99 7.63
CA THR A 68 7.57 -13.05 7.74
C THR A 68 8.79 -12.77 6.87
N LEU A 69 8.58 -12.33 5.62
CA LEU A 69 9.64 -12.05 4.65
C LEU A 69 10.55 -10.91 5.07
N GLU A 70 10.05 -9.92 5.82
CA GLU A 70 10.84 -8.77 6.27
C GLU A 70 12.15 -9.18 6.98
N ASN A 71 12.13 -10.28 7.73
CA ASN A 71 13.30 -10.78 8.45
C ASN A 71 14.36 -11.43 7.54
N TYR A 72 13.98 -11.80 6.32
CA TYR A 72 14.79 -12.59 5.39
C TYR A 72 15.29 -11.81 4.18
N CYS A 73 14.62 -10.71 3.79
CA CYS A 73 14.91 -9.96 2.57
C CYS A 73 16.37 -9.49 2.42
N TRP A 74 17.07 -9.22 3.52
CA TRP A 74 18.46 -8.75 3.45
C TRP A 74 19.47 -9.89 3.22
N ARG A 75 19.07 -11.15 3.44
CA ARG A 75 19.94 -12.32 3.37
C ARG A 75 19.70 -13.18 2.13
N TYR A 76 18.45 -13.25 1.66
CA TYR A 76 18.03 -14.19 0.63
C TYR A 76 17.44 -13.45 -0.58
N THR A 77 17.94 -13.78 -1.77
CA THR A 77 17.50 -13.16 -3.02
C THR A 77 16.08 -13.58 -3.35
N SER A 78 15.74 -14.85 -3.13
CA SER A 78 14.41 -15.38 -3.39
C SER A 78 13.35 -14.81 -2.45
N ALA A 79 13.73 -14.40 -1.23
CA ALA A 79 12.83 -13.64 -0.36
C ALA A 79 12.45 -12.28 -0.99
N SER A 80 13.44 -11.57 -1.52
CA SER A 80 13.22 -10.30 -2.23
C SER A 80 12.39 -10.47 -3.50
N GLU A 81 12.60 -11.56 -4.26
CA GLU A 81 11.77 -11.89 -5.42
C GLU A 81 10.31 -12.18 -5.03
N LEU A 82 10.09 -12.92 -3.94
CA LEU A 82 8.75 -13.19 -3.45
C LEU A 82 8.06 -11.91 -2.96
N VAL A 83 8.77 -11.01 -2.26
CA VAL A 83 8.22 -9.69 -1.89
C VAL A 83 7.80 -8.92 -3.14
N ASN A 84 8.65 -8.86 -4.17
CA ASN A 84 8.29 -8.19 -5.42
C ASN A 84 7.05 -8.81 -6.07
N MET A 85 6.95 -10.14 -6.11
CA MET A 85 5.77 -10.84 -6.63
C MET A 85 4.50 -10.47 -5.85
N ILE A 86 4.57 -10.42 -4.52
CA ILE A 86 3.45 -10.01 -3.66
C ILE A 86 3.09 -8.54 -3.91
N LEU A 87 4.07 -7.65 -4.05
CA LEU A 87 3.83 -6.23 -4.33
C LEU A 87 3.14 -6.03 -5.68
N THR A 88 3.56 -6.73 -6.74
CA THR A 88 2.88 -6.71 -8.04
C THR A 88 1.44 -7.25 -7.94
N PHE A 89 1.20 -8.27 -7.13
CA PHE A 89 -0.16 -8.75 -6.88
C PHE A 89 -1.03 -7.70 -6.15
N ILE A 90 -0.44 -6.92 -5.25
CA ILE A 90 -1.12 -5.85 -4.50
C ILE A 90 -1.47 -4.67 -5.39
N GLU A 91 -0.67 -4.35 -6.43
CA GLU A 91 -0.87 -3.16 -7.28
C GLU A 91 -2.30 -3.03 -7.82
N THR A 92 -2.91 -4.15 -8.25
CA THR A 92 -4.29 -4.20 -8.79
C THR A 92 -5.38 -4.40 -7.72
N ARG A 93 -5.00 -4.63 -6.46
CA ARG A 93 -5.90 -5.03 -5.35
C ARG A 93 -5.72 -4.19 -4.08
N ALA A 94 -5.05 -3.05 -4.19
CA ALA A 94 -4.70 -2.22 -3.05
C ALA A 94 -5.92 -1.75 -2.25
N SER A 95 -7.06 -1.52 -2.90
CA SER A 95 -8.32 -1.16 -2.25
C SER A 95 -8.77 -2.21 -1.22
N GLN A 96 -8.67 -3.50 -1.57
CA GLN A 96 -9.01 -4.61 -0.68
C GLN A 96 -7.97 -4.77 0.44
N LEU A 97 -6.69 -4.55 0.11
CA LEU A 97 -5.60 -4.61 1.08
C LEU A 97 -5.78 -3.57 2.20
N PHE A 98 -6.14 -2.34 1.86
CA PHE A 98 -6.30 -1.26 2.85
C PHE A 98 -7.47 -1.49 3.82
N LEU A 99 -8.46 -2.29 3.43
CA LEU A 99 -9.56 -2.71 4.29
C LEU A 99 -9.20 -3.88 5.20
N ASN A 100 -8.15 -4.63 4.87
CA ASN A 100 -7.72 -5.79 5.65
C ASN A 100 -7.03 -5.31 6.94
N SER A 101 -7.46 -5.85 8.10
CA SER A 101 -6.83 -5.58 9.39
C SER A 101 -5.35 -5.97 9.44
N GLY A 102 -4.93 -6.95 8.63
CA GLY A 102 -3.52 -7.35 8.48
C GLY A 102 -2.64 -6.22 7.95
N PHE A 103 -3.18 -5.24 7.22
CA PHE A 103 -2.39 -4.09 6.77
C PHE A 103 -1.84 -3.28 7.95
N LEU A 104 -2.58 -3.20 9.07
CA LEU A 104 -2.18 -2.48 10.26
C LEU A 104 -1.04 -3.16 11.04
N THR A 105 -0.76 -4.44 10.76
CA THR A 105 0.32 -5.19 11.42
C THR A 105 1.66 -5.03 10.71
N LEU A 106 1.67 -4.48 9.50
CA LEU A 106 2.88 -4.26 8.73
C LEU A 106 3.82 -3.24 9.39
N SER A 107 5.13 -3.40 9.18
CA SER A 107 6.12 -2.43 9.59
C SER A 107 6.05 -1.15 8.73
N GLU A 108 6.68 -0.08 9.21
CA GLU A 108 6.75 1.17 8.45
C GLU A 108 7.44 0.99 7.10
N SER A 109 8.54 0.24 7.08
CA SER A 109 9.30 -0.05 5.87
C SER A 109 8.44 -0.79 4.84
N MET A 110 7.65 -1.77 5.29
CA MET A 110 6.78 -2.54 4.41
C MET A 110 5.62 -1.69 3.86
N VAL A 111 5.01 -0.85 4.71
CA VAL A 111 3.99 0.11 4.25
C VAL A 111 4.58 1.10 3.25
N GLN A 112 5.77 1.64 3.51
CA GLN A 112 6.44 2.54 2.57
C GLN A 112 6.68 1.85 1.23
N MET A 113 7.17 0.60 1.23
CA MET A 113 7.38 -0.17 0.00
C MET A 113 6.08 -0.37 -0.79
N ILE A 114 4.95 -0.63 -0.13
CA ILE A 114 3.63 -0.73 -0.78
C ILE A 114 3.23 0.64 -1.36
N MET A 115 3.37 1.71 -0.59
CA MET A 115 2.94 3.06 -0.99
C MET A 115 3.76 3.64 -2.15
N CYS A 116 5.03 3.26 -2.29
CA CYS A 116 5.88 3.65 -3.42
C CYS A 116 5.55 2.92 -4.73
N ARG A 117 4.63 1.93 -4.73
CA ARG A 117 4.20 1.23 -5.95
C ARG A 117 3.13 2.01 -6.73
N SER A 118 2.98 1.63 -8.00
CA SER A 118 1.93 2.19 -8.86
C SER A 118 0.58 1.51 -8.60
N LEU A 119 0.03 1.72 -7.39
CA LEU A 119 -1.24 1.12 -6.99
C LEU A 119 -2.43 1.69 -7.79
N GLU A 120 -3.34 0.83 -8.22
CA GLU A 120 -4.59 1.16 -8.94
C GLU A 120 -5.68 1.69 -7.99
N VAL A 121 -5.37 2.75 -7.25
CA VAL A 121 -6.27 3.39 -6.29
C VAL A 121 -6.12 4.90 -6.34
N SER A 122 -7.16 5.62 -5.89
CA SER A 122 -7.11 7.06 -5.76
C SER A 122 -6.08 7.50 -4.71
N GLU A 123 -5.47 8.66 -4.93
CA GLU A 123 -4.47 9.19 -4.00
C GLU A 123 -5.08 9.53 -2.62
N ILE A 124 -6.38 9.84 -2.58
CA ILE A 124 -7.10 10.01 -1.31
C ILE A 124 -7.17 8.69 -0.53
N MET A 125 -7.40 7.56 -1.19
CA MET A 125 -7.46 6.26 -0.52
C MET A 125 -6.09 5.85 0.02
N LYS A 126 -5.00 6.16 -0.70
CA LYS A 126 -3.63 6.00 -0.18
C LYS A 126 -3.42 6.84 1.07
N PHE A 127 -3.82 8.10 1.03
CA PHE A 127 -3.70 9.01 2.18
C PHE A 127 -4.46 8.50 3.40
N GLU A 128 -5.71 8.06 3.23
CA GLU A 128 -6.53 7.50 4.31
C GLU A 128 -5.91 6.22 4.89
N ALA A 129 -5.39 5.33 4.03
CA ALA A 129 -4.68 4.14 4.46
C ALA A 129 -3.42 4.47 5.27
N MET A 130 -2.59 5.40 4.81
CA MET A 130 -1.42 5.91 5.55
C MET A 130 -1.84 6.49 6.91
N LEU A 131 -2.89 7.32 6.92
CA LEU A 131 -3.41 7.97 8.12
C LEU A 131 -3.91 6.95 9.15
N ASN A 132 -4.66 5.94 8.70
CA ASN A 132 -5.19 4.88 9.56
C ASN A 132 -4.06 4.02 10.12
N TRP A 133 -3.09 3.65 9.30
CA TRP A 133 -1.91 2.90 9.74
C TRP A 133 -1.09 3.70 10.76
N ALA A 134 -0.80 4.98 10.48
CA ALA A 134 -0.02 5.84 11.39
C ALA A 134 -0.73 6.03 12.73
N LYS A 135 -2.05 6.29 12.74
CA LYS A 135 -2.86 6.38 13.97
C LYS A 135 -2.81 5.08 14.77
N HIS A 136 -2.96 3.94 14.10
CA HIS A 136 -2.89 2.62 14.74
C HIS A 136 -1.51 2.39 15.36
N ARG A 137 -0.43 2.70 14.62
CA ARG A 137 0.95 2.55 15.08
C ARG A 137 1.25 3.37 16.33
N ILE A 138 0.78 4.61 16.39
CA ILE A 138 0.95 5.47 17.56
C ILE A 138 0.16 4.93 18.76
N LYS A 139 -1.06 4.42 18.53
CA LYS A 139 -1.90 3.85 19.60
C LYS A 139 -1.32 2.56 20.19
N THR A 140 -0.70 1.71 19.36
CA THR A 140 -0.17 0.41 19.80
C THR A 140 1.24 0.48 20.37
N LYS A 141 2.04 1.49 20.00
CA LYS A 141 3.42 1.65 20.48
C LYS A 141 3.42 2.30 21.87
N THR A 142 3.59 1.48 22.91
CA THR A 142 3.53 1.87 24.33
C THR A 142 4.65 2.82 24.82
N LYS A 143 5.70 3.07 24.02
CA LYS A 143 6.89 3.85 24.42
C LYS A 143 7.15 5.07 23.52
N VAL A 144 6.13 5.75 23.03
CA VAL A 144 6.33 6.98 22.25
C VAL A 144 6.39 8.18 23.20
N VAL A 145 7.56 8.81 23.30
CA VAL A 145 7.80 9.98 24.18
C VAL A 145 6.95 11.19 23.77
N ASP A 146 6.84 11.43 22.45
CA ASP A 146 5.94 12.43 21.89
C ASP A 146 5.10 11.82 20.74
N PRO A 147 3.88 11.35 21.04
CA PRO A 147 2.98 10.75 20.06
C PRO A 147 2.62 11.68 18.90
N LYS A 148 2.57 13.00 19.14
CA LYS A 148 2.19 13.98 18.10
C LYS A 148 3.34 14.21 17.13
N MET A 149 4.56 14.33 17.64
CA MET A 149 5.75 14.49 16.79
C MET A 149 6.06 13.22 16.01
N GLU A 150 5.99 12.04 16.63
CA GLU A 150 6.18 10.76 15.93
C GLU A 150 5.15 10.58 14.80
N PHE A 151 3.87 10.90 15.07
CA PHE A 151 2.81 10.86 14.05
C PHE A 151 3.15 11.75 12.85
N LYS A 152 3.59 12.99 13.10
CA LYS A 152 3.99 13.92 12.03
C LYS A 152 5.17 13.40 11.23
N CYS A 153 6.21 12.88 11.90
CA CYS A 153 7.40 12.32 11.22
C CYS A 153 7.06 11.10 10.36
N ILE A 154 6.17 10.21 10.84
CA ILE A 154 5.68 9.07 10.05
C ILE A 154 4.91 9.57 8.82
N MET A 155 3.95 10.48 9.01
CA MET A 155 3.15 10.99 7.90
C MET A 155 3.99 11.78 6.88
N GLU A 156 5.01 12.51 7.31
CA GLU A 156 5.95 13.20 6.41
C GLU A 156 6.75 12.21 5.56
N ARG A 157 7.14 11.06 6.11
CA ARG A 157 7.83 9.99 5.36
C ARG A 157 6.89 9.29 4.38
N LEU A 158 5.72 8.84 4.86
CA LEU A 158 4.74 8.11 4.03
C LEU A 158 4.17 8.97 2.90
N SER A 159 3.89 10.25 3.15
CA SER A 159 3.27 11.16 2.17
C SER A 159 4.27 11.88 1.25
N ARG A 160 5.55 11.54 1.31
CA ARG A 160 6.60 12.17 0.48
C ARG A 160 6.25 12.10 -1.01
N ASP A 161 5.95 10.89 -1.49
CA ASP A 161 5.68 10.61 -2.90
C ASP A 161 4.19 10.68 -3.27
N LEU A 162 3.34 11.06 -2.30
CA LEU A 162 1.90 11.19 -2.49
C LEU A 162 1.61 12.35 -3.44
N LYS A 163 0.83 12.09 -4.49
CA LYS A 163 0.49 13.08 -5.51
C LYS A 163 -0.72 13.90 -5.05
N LEU A 164 -0.49 14.82 -4.11
CA LEU A 164 -1.55 15.66 -3.52
C LEU A 164 -2.40 16.39 -4.56
N TYR A 165 -1.81 16.81 -5.69
CA TYR A 165 -2.53 17.47 -6.78
C TYR A 165 -3.60 16.59 -7.44
N ARG A 166 -3.56 15.26 -7.26
CA ARG A 166 -4.60 14.31 -7.72
C ARG A 166 -5.70 14.04 -6.68
N ILE A 167 -5.63 14.66 -5.49
CA ILE A 167 -6.71 14.66 -4.50
C ILE A 167 -7.59 15.87 -4.77
N SER A 168 -8.91 15.73 -4.75
CA SER A 168 -9.79 16.86 -5.04
C SER A 168 -9.66 17.96 -3.98
N PRO A 169 -9.88 19.25 -4.33
CA PRO A 169 -9.86 20.34 -3.35
C PRO A 169 -10.81 20.11 -2.17
N GLN A 170 -11.98 19.54 -2.42
CA GLN A 170 -12.98 19.22 -1.39
C GLN A 170 -12.45 18.18 -0.39
N GLU A 171 -11.79 17.13 -0.88
CA GLU A 171 -11.17 16.10 -0.03
C GLU A 171 -9.94 16.62 0.72
N LEU A 172 -9.14 17.48 0.09
CA LEU A 172 -8.02 18.15 0.75
C LEU A 172 -8.51 18.96 1.96
N ILE A 173 -9.59 19.72 1.81
CA ILE A 173 -10.15 20.55 2.89
C ILE A 173 -10.88 19.71 3.93
N ARG A 174 -11.63 18.68 3.52
CA ARG A 174 -12.48 17.90 4.43
C ARG A 174 -11.74 16.80 5.18
N ILE A 175 -10.72 16.19 4.56
CA ILE A 175 -10.04 14.99 5.08
C ILE A 175 -8.58 15.30 5.43
N VAL A 176 -7.83 15.88 4.49
CA VAL A 176 -6.37 16.08 4.66
C VAL A 176 -6.05 17.20 5.64
N LEU A 177 -6.68 18.37 5.51
CA LEU A 177 -6.44 19.54 6.36
C LEU A 177 -6.75 19.28 7.85
N PRO A 178 -7.90 18.70 8.24
CA PRO A 178 -8.22 18.47 9.65
C PRO A 178 -7.38 17.36 10.29
N SER A 179 -6.75 16.50 9.48
CA SER A 179 -5.89 15.42 9.99
C SER A 179 -4.58 15.93 10.60
N HIS A 180 -4.16 17.16 10.28
CA HIS A 180 -2.86 17.74 10.63
C HIS A 180 -1.65 16.86 10.27
N ALA A 181 -1.83 15.92 9.32
CA ALA A 181 -0.79 14.99 8.87
C ALA A 181 0.18 15.62 7.87
N ILE A 182 -0.27 16.63 7.12
CA ILE A 182 0.51 17.35 6.10
C ILE A 182 0.54 18.83 6.50
N LYS A 183 1.69 19.47 6.27
CA LYS A 183 1.89 20.90 6.55
C LYS A 183 0.91 21.73 5.71
N ASN A 184 0.27 22.71 6.35
CA ASN A 184 -0.71 23.58 5.69
C ASN A 184 -0.14 24.28 4.45
N GLU A 185 1.14 24.68 4.49
CA GLU A 185 1.87 25.27 3.36
C GLU A 185 1.80 24.37 2.11
N ARG A 186 2.11 23.08 2.26
CA ARG A 186 2.09 22.11 1.16
C ARG A 186 0.67 21.88 0.60
N ILE A 187 -0.35 21.97 1.46
CA ILE A 187 -1.76 21.89 1.04
C ILE A 187 -2.15 23.13 0.24
N LEU A 188 -1.79 24.32 0.72
CA LEU A 188 -2.07 25.59 0.04
C LEU A 188 -1.37 25.68 -1.31
N GLU A 189 -0.09 25.29 -1.39
CA GLU A 189 0.65 25.18 -2.65
C GLU A 189 -0.05 24.25 -3.64
N THR A 190 -0.55 23.11 -3.16
CA THR A 190 -1.31 22.16 -3.98
C THR A 190 -2.61 22.77 -4.51
N LEU A 191 -3.37 23.45 -3.65
CA LEU A 191 -4.62 24.11 -4.04
C LEU A 191 -4.37 25.23 -5.06
N MET A 192 -3.31 26.01 -4.86
CA MET A 192 -2.90 27.06 -5.81
C MET A 192 -2.50 26.46 -7.16
N TYR A 193 -1.74 25.36 -7.17
CA TYR A 193 -1.40 24.61 -8.38
C TYR A 193 -2.65 24.11 -9.11
N GLN A 194 -3.61 23.53 -8.39
CA GLN A 194 -4.88 23.03 -8.94
C GLN A 194 -5.74 24.15 -9.55
N ALA A 195 -5.78 25.32 -8.90
CA ALA A 195 -6.47 26.50 -9.40
C ALA A 195 -5.83 27.05 -10.68
N ASN A 196 -4.49 27.20 -10.68
CA ASN A 196 -3.74 27.74 -11.82
C ASN A 196 -3.78 26.84 -13.07
N THR A 197 -3.76 25.53 -12.87
CA THR A 197 -3.83 24.54 -13.95
C THR A 197 -5.25 24.30 -14.43
N GLY A 198 -6.26 24.73 -13.66
CA GLY A 198 -7.66 24.44 -13.92
C GLY A 198 -8.03 22.96 -13.85
N MET A 199 -7.20 22.12 -13.21
CA MET A 199 -7.42 20.67 -13.08
C MET A 199 -8.76 20.31 -12.45
N TYR A 200 -9.29 21.19 -11.60
CA TYR A 200 -10.60 21.05 -10.95
C TYR A 200 -11.43 22.31 -11.13
N LYS A 201 -11.31 22.99 -12.29
CA LYS A 201 -12.28 24.05 -12.63
C LYS A 201 -13.66 23.49 -12.35
N ASN A 202 -14.42 24.22 -11.52
CA ASN A 202 -15.82 23.92 -11.30
C ASN A 202 -16.40 23.65 -12.69
N VAL A 203 -16.86 22.42 -12.93
CA VAL A 203 -17.82 22.22 -13.99
C VAL A 203 -19.05 22.94 -13.47
N ASP A 204 -19.07 24.26 -13.65
CA ASP A 204 -20.26 25.08 -13.54
C ASP A 204 -21.14 24.70 -14.74
N THR A 205 -21.55 23.43 -14.77
CA THR A 205 -22.57 22.88 -15.66
C THR A 205 -23.82 23.75 -15.58
N TYR A 206 -24.05 24.38 -14.42
CA TYR A 206 -25.09 25.38 -14.19
C TYR A 206 -24.84 26.72 -14.89
N LEU A 207 -23.62 27.25 -14.94
CA LEU A 207 -23.32 28.48 -15.69
C LEU A 207 -23.29 28.22 -17.20
N GLU A 208 -22.71 27.09 -17.65
CA GLU A 208 -22.70 26.72 -19.07
C GLU A 208 -24.11 26.44 -19.62
N THR A 209 -25.00 25.85 -18.80
CA THR A 209 -26.42 25.69 -19.16
C THR A 209 -27.16 27.01 -19.13
N TYR A 210 -26.84 27.92 -18.20
CA TYR A 210 -27.41 29.26 -18.18
C TYR A 210 -26.98 30.10 -19.40
N GLU A 211 -25.71 30.06 -19.78
CA GLU A 211 -25.16 30.72 -20.96
C GLU A 211 -25.75 30.16 -22.26
N LYS A 212 -25.91 28.83 -22.37
CA LYS A 212 -26.63 28.20 -23.50
C LYS A 212 -28.10 28.59 -23.57
N ASN A 213 -28.77 28.72 -22.42
CA ASN A 213 -30.18 29.11 -22.39
C ASN A 213 -30.38 30.60 -22.74
N ILE A 214 -29.44 31.48 -22.37
CA ILE A 214 -29.45 32.90 -22.77
C ILE A 214 -29.20 33.04 -24.29
N GLN A 215 -28.20 32.35 -24.86
CA GLN A 215 -27.94 32.37 -26.31
C GLN A 215 -29.10 31.83 -27.15
N ASN A 216 -29.85 30.87 -26.60
CA ASN A 216 -31.05 30.33 -27.24
C ASN A 216 -32.28 31.23 -27.06
N GLN A 217 -32.28 32.24 -26.18
CA GLN A 217 -33.37 33.21 -26.06
C GLN A 217 -33.17 34.40 -27.00
N ASP A 218 -31.93 34.88 -27.15
CA ASP A 218 -31.59 35.99 -28.05
C ASP A 218 -31.79 35.65 -29.55
N SER A 219 -31.91 34.36 -29.88
CA SER A 219 -32.17 33.89 -31.25
C SER A 219 -33.66 33.82 -31.62
N PHE A 220 -34.59 33.98 -30.66
CA PHE A 220 -36.03 34.03 -30.94
C PHE A 220 -36.60 35.46 -31.03
N ASP A 221 -35.88 36.48 -30.56
CA ASP A 221 -36.36 37.88 -30.55
C ASP A 221 -35.99 38.69 -31.81
N CYS A 222 -35.35 38.07 -32.82
CA CYS A 222 -35.01 38.73 -34.10
C CYS A 222 -35.94 38.31 -35.25
N GLY A 223 -37.13 37.78 -34.93
CA GLY A 223 -38.06 37.24 -35.92
C GLY A 223 -39.53 37.43 -35.57
N MET A 224 -39.97 38.67 -35.32
CA MET A 224 -41.34 39.14 -35.60
C MET A 224 -41.36 40.66 -35.82
#